data_AF-A0AAW5R9L3-F1
#
_entry.id   AF-A0AAW5R9L3-F1
#
_cell.length_a   1.000
_cell.length_b   1.000
_cell.length_c   1.000
_cell.angle_alpha   90.00
_cell.angle_beta   90.00
_cell.angle_gamma   90.00
#
_symmetry.space_group_name_H-M   'P 1'
#
loop_
_entity.id
_entity.type
_entity.pdbx_description
1 polymer ?
#
loop_
_entity_poly.entity_id
_entity_poly.type
_entity_poly.pdbx_seq_one_letter_code
_entity_poly.pdbx_strand_id
1 'polypeptide(L)'
;MNKSLLQQIKKRRTQLGLKQVDMQSRTGISRQQYQKLESQGNPRLETLEIIAAGLNAQLMLIPDDKVHLIRQLLNDEIKVTIEDQDDLMTNPWKGLLGGEEP
;
A
#
# COMPACT_ATOMS: atom_id res chain seq x y z
N MET A 1 1.51 7.08 -17.76
CA MET A 1 0.40 6.12 -17.55
C MET A 1 0.51 5.52 -16.17
N ASN A 2 -0.60 5.50 -15.41
CA ASN A 2 -0.67 4.73 -14.16
C ASN A 2 -0.37 3.26 -14.44
N LYS A 3 0.52 2.64 -13.66
CA LYS A 3 0.77 1.19 -13.76
C LYS A 3 -0.48 0.45 -13.30
N SER A 4 -0.90 -0.57 -14.05
CA SER A 4 -2.05 -1.37 -13.65
C SER A 4 -1.78 -2.06 -12.31
N LEU A 5 -2.83 -2.39 -11.55
CA LEU A 5 -2.70 -3.10 -10.27
C LEU A 5 -1.87 -4.40 -10.42
N LEU A 6 -2.06 -5.11 -11.53
CA LEU A 6 -1.27 -6.29 -11.90
C LEU A 6 0.24 -6.00 -11.94
N GLN A 7 0.62 -4.89 -12.59
CA GLN A 7 2.03 -4.48 -12.68
C GLN A 7 2.57 -4.06 -11.32
N GLN A 8 1.75 -3.43 -10.47
CA GLN A 8 2.12 -3.04 -9.10
C GLN A 8 2.39 -4.28 -8.24
N ILE A 9 1.50 -5.27 -8.27
CA ILE A 9 1.64 -6.57 -7.58
C ILE A 9 2.93 -7.27 -8.02
N LYS A 10 3.15 -7.38 -9.34
CA LYS A 10 4.35 -8.02 -9.89
C LYS A 10 5.63 -7.29 -9.45
N LYS A 11 5.64 -5.95 -9.52
CA LYS A 11 6.78 -5.13 -9.08
C LYS A 11 7.07 -5.34 -7.59
N ARG A 12 6.05 -5.29 -6.72
CA ARG A 12 6.20 -5.51 -5.28
C ARG A 12 6.74 -6.90 -4.97
N ARG A 13 6.21 -7.94 -5.62
CA ARG A 13 6.74 -9.31 -5.49
C ARG A 13 8.24 -9.38 -5.82
N THR A 14 8.65 -8.77 -6.94
CA THR A 14 10.06 -8.76 -7.33
C THR A 14 10.94 -7.94 -6.39
N GLN A 15 10.44 -6.83 -5.84
CA GLN A 15 11.17 -6.02 -4.86
C GLN A 15 11.43 -6.78 -3.56
N LEU A 16 10.52 -7.68 -3.17
CA LEU A 16 10.69 -8.57 -2.02
C LEU A 16 11.55 -9.80 -2.32
N GLY A 17 12.08 -9.94 -3.55
CA GLY A 17 12.88 -11.11 -3.96
C GLY A 17 12.09 -12.42 -4.07
N LEU A 18 10.75 -12.36 -4.07
CA LEU A 18 9.88 -13.53 -4.05
C LEU A 18 9.67 -14.08 -5.46
N LYS A 19 9.72 -15.41 -5.60
CA LYS A 19 9.30 -16.14 -6.80
C LYS A 19 7.79 -16.42 -6.73
N GLN A 20 7.18 -16.75 -7.88
CA GLN A 20 5.76 -17.12 -7.92
C GLN A 20 5.45 -18.37 -7.07
N VAL A 21 6.42 -19.28 -6.91
CA VAL A 21 6.29 -20.48 -6.07
C VAL A 21 6.16 -20.15 -4.59
N ASP A 22 6.79 -19.05 -4.15
CA ASP A 22 6.81 -18.64 -2.73
C ASP A 22 5.47 -18.02 -2.31
N MET A 23 4.61 -17.67 -3.27
CA MET A 23 3.32 -17.06 -2.97
C MET A 23 2.36 -18.06 -2.36
N GLN A 24 2.50 -19.36 -2.65
CA GLN A 24 1.60 -20.38 -2.10
C GLN A 24 1.73 -20.50 -0.58
N SER A 25 2.95 -20.47 -0.04
CA SER A 25 3.15 -20.53 1.41
C SER A 25 2.70 -19.25 2.12
N ARG A 26 2.68 -18.11 1.43
CA ARG A 26 2.31 -16.81 2.00
C ARG A 26 0.82 -16.49 1.92
N THR A 27 0.15 -16.96 0.88
CA THR A 27 -1.24 -16.59 0.56
C THR A 27 -2.20 -17.77 0.61
N GLY A 28 -1.69 -19.01 0.68
CA GLY A 28 -2.49 -20.23 0.52
C GLY A 28 -2.98 -20.48 -0.92
N ILE A 29 -2.70 -19.57 -1.86
CA ILE A 29 -3.14 -19.67 -3.26
C ILE A 29 -2.18 -20.56 -4.03
N SER A 30 -2.70 -21.49 -4.83
CA SER A 30 -1.83 -22.38 -5.60
C SER A 30 -0.97 -21.60 -6.61
N ARG A 31 0.22 -22.11 -6.92
CA ARG A 31 1.11 -21.52 -7.94
C ARG A 31 0.39 -21.29 -9.27
N GLN A 32 -0.47 -22.22 -9.69
CA GLN A 32 -1.23 -22.10 -10.95
C GLN A 32 -2.26 -20.96 -10.89
N GLN A 33 -2.98 -20.81 -9.78
CA GLN A 33 -3.91 -19.71 -9.57
C GLN A 33 -3.18 -18.37 -9.55
N TYR A 34 -2.04 -18.29 -8.86
CA TYR A 34 -1.21 -17.09 -8.82
C TYR A 34 -0.63 -16.75 -10.20
N GLN A 35 -0.18 -17.75 -10.97
CA GLN A 35 0.29 -17.55 -12.34
C GLN A 35 -0.83 -17.08 -13.26
N LYS A 36 -2.04 -17.64 -13.14
CA LYS A 36 -3.23 -17.19 -13.89
C LYS A 36 -3.60 -15.76 -13.54
N LEU A 37 -3.46 -15.37 -12.28
CA LEU A 37 -3.65 -13.98 -11.87
C LEU A 37 -2.64 -13.06 -12.55
N GLU A 38 -1.34 -13.40 -12.54
CA GLU A 38 -0.30 -12.59 -13.18
C GLU A 38 -0.43 -12.52 -14.72
N SER A 39 -1.13 -13.46 -15.36
CA SER A 39 -1.29 -13.51 -16.83
C SER A 39 -2.64 -13.03 -17.37
N GLN A 40 -3.75 -13.32 -16.68
CA GLN A 40 -5.11 -13.02 -17.14
C GLN A 40 -5.82 -11.91 -16.35
N GLY A 41 -5.34 -11.56 -15.14
CA GLY A 41 -5.68 -10.29 -14.48
C GLY A 41 -7.10 -10.09 -13.94
N ASN A 42 -7.93 -11.15 -13.79
CA ASN A 42 -9.30 -11.01 -13.27
C ASN A 42 -9.60 -11.90 -12.04
N PRO A 43 -8.95 -11.66 -10.88
CA PRO A 43 -9.29 -12.34 -9.64
C PRO A 43 -10.48 -11.68 -8.91
N ARG A 44 -11.04 -12.41 -7.93
CA ARG A 44 -12.01 -11.83 -6.99
C ARG A 44 -11.33 -10.81 -6.07
N LEU A 45 -12.12 -9.88 -5.54
CA LEU A 45 -11.64 -8.85 -4.60
C LEU A 45 -10.96 -9.47 -3.37
N GLU A 46 -11.60 -10.46 -2.74
CA GLU A 46 -11.03 -11.21 -1.60
C GLU A 46 -9.65 -11.82 -1.94
N THR A 47 -9.49 -12.34 -3.15
CA THR A 47 -8.20 -12.90 -3.60
C THR A 47 -7.13 -11.81 -3.73
N LEU A 48 -7.50 -10.59 -4.15
CA LEU A 48 -6.57 -9.47 -4.21
C LEU A 48 -6.11 -9.04 -2.82
N GLU A 49 -7.02 -9.02 -1.84
CA GLU A 49 -6.70 -8.69 -0.44
C GLU A 49 -5.72 -9.70 0.16
N ILE A 50 -5.98 -11.00 -0.02
CA ILE A 50 -5.09 -12.07 0.43
C ILE A 50 -3.69 -11.94 -0.19
N ILE A 51 -3.61 -11.60 -1.48
CA ILE A 51 -2.34 -11.42 -2.18
C ILE A 51 -1.60 -10.18 -1.69
N ALA A 52 -2.31 -9.06 -1.52
CA ALA A 52 -1.74 -7.85 -0.96
C ALA A 52 -1.14 -8.14 0.43
N ALA A 53 -1.88 -8.85 1.29
CA ALA A 53 -1.40 -9.29 2.60
C ALA A 53 -0.12 -10.14 2.49
N GLY A 54 -0.10 -11.14 1.59
CA GLY A 54 1.10 -11.97 1.36
C GLY A 54 2.32 -11.21 0.81
N LEU A 55 2.10 -10.03 0.23
CA LEU A 55 3.13 -9.11 -0.28
C LEU A 55 3.47 -7.97 0.69
N ASN A 56 3.06 -8.08 1.96
CA ASN A 56 3.22 -7.04 2.97
C ASN A 56 2.73 -5.67 2.44
N ALA A 57 1.53 -5.67 1.88
CA ALA A 57 0.85 -4.53 1.30
C ALA A 57 -0.64 -4.56 1.69
N GLN A 58 -1.31 -3.42 1.56
CA GLN A 58 -2.76 -3.31 1.77
C GLN A 58 -3.41 -2.76 0.51
N LEU A 59 -4.62 -3.24 0.21
CA LEU A 59 -5.45 -2.70 -0.85
C LEU A 59 -6.39 -1.65 -0.26
N MET A 60 -6.36 -0.43 -0.78
CA MET A 60 -7.18 0.68 -0.29
C MET A 60 -7.83 1.41 -1.46
N LEU A 61 -9.04 1.90 -1.21
CA LEU A 61 -9.68 2.89 -2.08
C LEU A 61 -9.10 4.26 -1.76
N ILE A 62 -8.57 4.92 -2.79
CA ILE A 62 -7.96 6.24 -2.68
C ILE A 62 -8.83 7.20 -3.49
N PRO A 63 -9.39 8.27 -2.89
CA PRO A 63 -10.04 9.34 -3.61
C PRO A 63 -9.10 10.02 -4.63
N ASP A 64 -9.60 10.32 -5.84
CA ASP A 64 -8.78 10.80 -6.96
C ASP A 64 -8.03 12.11 -6.65
N ASP A 65 -8.65 12.99 -5.86
CA ASP A 65 -8.08 14.24 -5.37
C ASP A 65 -6.86 14.03 -4.45
N LYS A 66 -6.77 12.88 -3.77
CA LYS A 66 -5.70 12.53 -2.84
C LYS A 66 -4.58 11.69 -3.46
N VAL A 67 -4.74 11.23 -4.70
CA VAL A 67 -3.76 10.36 -5.37
C VAL A 67 -2.38 11.02 -5.49
N HIS A 68 -2.33 12.33 -5.74
CA HIS A 68 -1.06 13.05 -5.89
C HIS A 68 -0.22 13.03 -4.60
N LEU A 69 -0.84 13.31 -3.46
CA LEU A 69 -0.18 13.31 -2.14
C LEU A 69 0.43 11.94 -1.83
N ILE A 70 -0.31 10.87 -2.09
CA ILE A 70 0.17 9.50 -1.85
C ILE A 70 1.35 9.15 -2.76
N ARG A 71 1.37 9.63 -4.00
CA ARG A 71 2.51 9.41 -4.89
C ARG A 71 3.77 10.11 -4.39
N GLN A 72 3.66 11.36 -3.96
CA GLN A 72 4.79 12.10 -3.39
C GLN A 72 5.32 11.40 -2.14
N LEU A 73 4.42 10.89 -1.29
CA LEU A 73 4.79 10.08 -0.13
C LEU A 73 5.52 8.79 -0.51
N LEU A 74 5.00 8.01 -1.47
CA LEU A 74 5.61 6.75 -1.90
C LEU A 74 6.94 6.91 -2.66
N ASN A 75 7.22 8.11 -3.16
CA ASN A 75 8.48 8.47 -3.81
C ASN A 75 9.52 9.05 -2.83
N ASP A 76 9.20 9.10 -1.53
CA ASP A 76 10.02 9.74 -0.49
C ASP A 76 10.26 11.24 -0.74
N GLU A 77 9.41 11.90 -1.55
CA GLU A 77 9.46 13.35 -1.83
C GLU A 77 8.91 14.17 -0.66
N ILE A 78 7.99 13.58 0.11
CA ILE A 78 7.47 14.11 1.37
C ILE A 78 8.01 13.24 2.49
N LYS A 79 8.75 13.84 3.41
CA LYS A 79 9.07 13.22 4.70
C LYS A 79 7.89 13.43 5.63
N VAL A 80 7.10 12.39 5.85
CA VAL A 80 6.16 12.38 6.98
C VAL A 80 7.02 12.16 8.22
N THR A 81 7.34 13.23 8.93
CA THR A 81 7.97 13.12 10.23
C THR A 81 6.94 12.51 11.17
N ILE A 82 7.29 11.41 11.84
CA ILE A 82 6.41 10.73 12.83
C ILE A 82 6.05 11.68 13.99
N GLU A 83 6.76 12.81 14.11
CA GLU A 83 6.50 13.92 15.03
C GLU A 83 5.02 14.37 15.06
N ASP A 84 4.27 14.30 13.94
CA ASP A 84 2.85 14.70 13.92
C ASP A 84 1.90 13.72 14.63
N GLN A 85 2.28 12.45 14.86
CA GLN A 85 1.44 11.51 15.62
C GLN A 85 1.72 11.56 17.12
N ASP A 86 2.97 11.79 17.52
CA ASP A 86 3.31 11.98 18.93
C ASP A 86 2.78 13.33 19.45
N ASP A 87 2.73 14.37 18.62
CA ASP A 87 2.19 15.70 18.99
C ASP A 87 0.68 15.67 19.30
N LEU A 88 -0.12 14.80 18.66
CA LEU A 88 -1.55 14.65 18.96
C LEU A 88 -1.81 13.83 20.24
N MET A 89 -0.89 12.93 20.59
CA MET A 89 -0.95 12.16 21.84
C MET A 89 -0.45 12.97 23.04
N THR A 90 0.58 13.80 22.85
CA THR A 90 1.14 14.67 23.89
C THR A 90 0.43 16.00 24.00
N ASN A 91 -0.21 16.50 22.93
CA ASN A 91 -1.00 17.72 22.96
C ASN A 91 -2.26 17.62 22.08
N PRO A 92 -3.33 16.97 22.59
CA PRO A 92 -4.57 16.74 21.84
C PRO A 92 -5.34 18.02 21.46
N TRP A 93 -4.90 19.19 21.92
CA TRP A 93 -5.53 20.49 21.66
C TRP A 93 -4.67 21.43 20.80
N LYS A 94 -3.54 20.95 20.26
CA LYS A 94 -2.64 21.76 19.43
C LYS A 94 -3.38 22.28 18.19
N GLY A 95 -3.50 23.62 18.08
CA GLY A 95 -4.19 24.30 16.99
C GLY A 95 -5.71 24.50 17.15
N LEU A 96 -6.34 23.99 18.21
CA LEU A 96 -7.77 24.20 18.50
C LEU A 96 -8.01 25.42 19.40
N LEU A 97 -7.04 25.76 20.23
CA LEU A 97 -7.02 26.99 20.99
C LEU A 97 -6.06 27.92 20.25
N GLY A 98 -6.62 28.89 19.52
CA GLY A 98 -5.88 29.89 18.74
C GLY A 98 -5.02 30.80 19.61
N GLY A 99 -3.97 30.24 20.20
CA GLY A 99 -2.89 30.96 20.84
C GLY A 99 -1.63 30.73 20.03
N GLU A 100 -1.41 31.57 19.02
CA GLU A 100 -0.04 31.96 18.70
C GLU A 100 0.46 32.70 19.94
N GLU A 101 1.27 32.04 20.76
CA GLU A 101 2.07 32.76 21.75
C GLU A 101 3.29 33.39 21.03
N PRO A 102 3.65 34.64 21.37
CA PRO A 102 4.58 35.50 20.64
C PRO A 102 6.06 35.09 20.71
#